data_AF-A0A5J4KLQ2-F1
#
_entry.id   AF-A0A5J4KLQ2-F1
#
_cell.length_a   1.000
_cell.length_b   1.000
_cell.length_c   1.000
_cell.angle_alpha   90.00
_cell.angle_beta   90.00
_cell.angle_gamma   90.00
#
_symmetry.space_group_name_H-M   'P 1'
#
loop_
_entity.id
_entity.type
_entity.pdbx_description
1 polymer ?
#
loop_
_entity_poly.entity_id
_entity_poly.type
_entity_poly.pdbx_seq_one_letter_code
_entity_poly.pdbx_strand_id
1 'polypeptide(L)'
;MDFVDWRKLPRNERASAQRTRDDEEEQKNAAIRFHGIADYLIQKAQNAGQFDNLAGAGKPFQPEALETNGFDALASNILKSIGAEPLEISLQKEIRRKTTLIEKHLEYLQHRLSYVQTLARARYQRRIKAYLREVHAYEKQYNKLLKEINSRILSLNILAPGAMHMKPLPAEQLLQEYRERFYVFDE
;
A
#
# COMPACT_ATOMS: atom_id res chain seq x y z
N MET A 1 37.84 -25.74 -8.95
CA MET A 1 37.41 -24.33 -8.99
C MET A 1 38.34 -23.62 -9.96
N ASP A 2 37.82 -23.28 -11.14
CA ASP A 2 38.61 -22.58 -12.15
C ASP A 2 38.56 -21.08 -11.87
N PHE A 3 39.71 -20.51 -11.55
CA PHE A 3 39.87 -19.08 -11.28
C PHE A 3 39.80 -18.32 -12.61
N VAL A 4 38.68 -17.67 -12.87
CA VAL A 4 38.52 -16.77 -14.01
C VAL A 4 39.15 -15.42 -13.65
N ASP A 5 40.20 -15.01 -14.36
CA ASP A 5 40.87 -13.71 -14.16
C ASP A 5 40.13 -12.59 -14.92
N TRP A 6 39.21 -11.93 -14.22
CA TRP A 6 38.28 -10.93 -14.75
C TRP A 6 38.95 -9.69 -15.36
N ARG A 7 40.25 -9.48 -15.13
CA ARG A 7 40.99 -8.35 -15.69
C ARG A 7 41.31 -8.54 -17.18
N LYS A 8 41.36 -9.78 -17.67
CA LYS A 8 41.77 -10.10 -19.06
C LYS A 8 40.60 -10.24 -20.04
N LEU A 9 39.35 -10.22 -19.57
CA LEU A 9 38.17 -10.38 -20.42
C LEU A 9 37.70 -9.01 -20.97
N PRO A 10 37.39 -8.89 -22.28
CA PRO A 10 36.77 -7.71 -22.86
C PRO A 10 35.37 -7.47 -22.26
N ARG A 11 34.95 -6.21 -22.18
CA ARG A 11 33.75 -5.77 -21.43
C ARG A 11 32.46 -6.51 -21.84
N ASN A 12 32.35 -6.93 -23.10
CA ASN A 12 31.20 -7.66 -23.64
C ASN A 12 31.15 -9.11 -23.14
N GLU A 13 32.30 -9.77 -22.95
CA GLU A 13 32.39 -11.15 -22.49
C GLU A 13 32.12 -11.27 -20.98
N ARG A 14 32.39 -10.22 -20.21
CA ARG A 14 32.02 -10.14 -18.79
C ARG A 14 30.50 -10.14 -18.62
N ALA A 15 29.78 -9.41 -19.48
CA ALA A 15 28.33 -9.34 -19.44
C ALA A 15 27.67 -10.68 -19.82
N SER A 16 28.23 -11.41 -20.78
CA SER A 16 27.75 -12.76 -21.13
C SER A 16 28.05 -13.80 -20.05
N ALA A 17 29.24 -13.75 -19.43
CA ALA A 17 29.60 -14.67 -18.34
C ALA A 17 28.76 -14.43 -17.06
N GLN A 18 28.32 -13.20 -16.83
CA GLN A 18 27.42 -12.86 -15.74
C GLN A 18 26.00 -13.34 -16.02
N ARG A 19 25.49 -13.15 -17.26
CA ARG A 19 24.21 -13.69 -17.71
C ARG A 19 24.14 -15.22 -17.58
N THR A 20 25.18 -15.95 -17.99
CA THR A 20 25.19 -17.42 -17.88
C THR A 20 25.08 -17.91 -16.44
N ARG A 21 25.66 -17.18 -15.47
CA ARG A 21 25.54 -17.55 -14.04
C ARG A 21 24.14 -17.25 -13.49
N ASP A 22 23.60 -16.08 -13.84
CA ASP A 22 22.24 -15.69 -13.45
C ASP A 22 21.20 -16.65 -14.05
N ASP A 23 21.38 -17.05 -15.32
CA ASP A 23 20.53 -18.02 -16.03
C ASP A 23 20.61 -19.44 -15.42
N GLU A 24 21.80 -19.88 -15.00
CA GLU A 24 21.99 -21.17 -14.30
C GLU A 24 21.32 -21.18 -12.91
N GLU A 25 21.37 -20.07 -12.18
CA GLU A 25 20.66 -19.92 -10.90
C GLU A 25 19.14 -19.87 -11.09
N GLU A 26 18.63 -19.19 -12.12
CA GLU A 26 17.21 -19.18 -12.47
C GLU A 26 16.70 -20.56 -12.86
N GLN A 27 17.48 -21.36 -13.61
CA GLN A 27 17.13 -22.73 -13.96
C GLN A 27 17.05 -23.67 -12.75
N LYS A 28 17.99 -23.53 -11.78
CA LYS A 28 17.93 -24.29 -10.52
C LYS A 28 16.69 -23.94 -9.69
N ASN A 29 16.32 -22.66 -9.67
CA ASN A 29 15.13 -22.20 -8.96
C ASN A 29 13.83 -22.63 -9.66
N ALA A 30 13.78 -22.65 -11.00
CA ALA A 30 12.59 -23.01 -11.77
C ALA A 30 12.20 -24.50 -11.69
N ALA A 31 13.12 -25.38 -11.28
CA ALA A 31 12.87 -26.82 -11.16
C ALA A 31 11.97 -27.21 -9.97
N ILE A 32 11.65 -26.26 -9.08
CA ILE A 32 10.94 -26.50 -7.82
C ILE A 32 9.51 -25.97 -7.96
N ARG A 33 8.51 -26.77 -7.57
CA ARG A 33 7.10 -26.35 -7.64
C ARG A 33 6.77 -25.41 -6.49
N PHE A 34 6.50 -24.15 -6.81
CA PHE A 34 6.12 -23.14 -5.84
C PHE A 34 4.60 -23.02 -5.70
N HIS A 35 4.13 -22.80 -4.47
CA HIS A 35 2.72 -22.51 -4.19
C HIS A 35 2.45 -20.99 -4.17
N GLY A 36 3.49 -20.16 -4.14
CA GLY A 36 3.38 -18.70 -4.26
C GLY A 36 4.73 -17.99 -4.45
N ILE A 37 4.67 -16.68 -4.72
CA ILE A 37 5.85 -15.81 -4.93
C ILE A 37 6.74 -15.74 -3.68
N ALA A 38 6.16 -15.84 -2.48
CA ALA A 38 6.90 -15.81 -1.23
C ALA A 38 7.86 -17.02 -1.10
N ASP A 39 7.38 -18.23 -1.40
CA ASP A 39 8.19 -19.46 -1.34
C ASP A 39 9.38 -19.38 -2.31
N TYR A 40 9.15 -18.84 -3.51
CA TYR A 40 10.19 -18.59 -4.50
C TYR A 40 11.29 -17.66 -3.97
N LEU A 41 10.90 -16.55 -3.34
CA LEU A 41 11.85 -15.58 -2.80
C LEU A 41 12.64 -16.15 -1.61
N ILE A 42 11.98 -16.88 -0.71
CA ILE A 42 12.64 -17.55 0.43
C ILE A 42 13.69 -18.53 -0.08
N GLN A 43 13.32 -19.36 -1.06
CA GLN A 43 14.23 -20.36 -1.59
C GLN A 43 15.38 -19.74 -2.39
N LYS A 44 15.11 -18.69 -3.17
CA LYS A 44 16.16 -17.92 -3.86
C LYS A 44 17.16 -17.35 -2.85
N ALA A 45 16.69 -16.82 -1.72
CA ALA A 45 17.56 -16.31 -0.66
C ALA A 45 18.34 -17.42 0.07
N GLN A 46 17.74 -18.61 0.27
CA GLN A 46 18.42 -19.80 0.79
C GLN A 46 19.55 -20.26 -0.15
N ASN A 47 19.26 -20.37 -1.44
CA ASN A 47 20.24 -20.78 -2.45
C ASN A 47 21.38 -19.76 -2.60
N ALA A 48 21.10 -18.48 -2.40
CA ALA A 48 22.09 -17.42 -2.37
C ALA A 48 22.91 -17.36 -1.06
N GLY A 49 22.67 -18.28 -0.10
CA GLY A 49 23.38 -18.33 1.18
C GLY A 49 23.10 -17.14 2.10
N GLN A 50 22.02 -16.38 1.85
CA GLN A 50 21.70 -15.17 2.65
C GLN A 50 21.32 -15.50 4.10
N PHE A 51 21.01 -16.76 4.39
CA PHE A 51 20.69 -17.24 5.74
C PHE A 51 21.91 -17.81 6.49
N ASP A 52 23.05 -18.01 5.82
CA ASP A 52 24.20 -18.72 6.40
C ASP A 52 25.03 -17.85 7.39
N ASN A 53 24.82 -16.53 7.39
CA ASN A 53 25.53 -15.57 8.26
C ASN A 53 24.61 -14.50 8.84
N LEU A 54 23.44 -14.91 9.33
CA LEU A 54 22.53 -13.97 10.00
C LEU A 54 23.16 -13.38 11.27
N ALA A 55 22.98 -12.07 11.45
CA ALA A 55 23.38 -11.38 12.66
C ALA A 55 22.64 -11.98 13.87
N GLY A 56 23.36 -12.75 14.69
CA GLY A 56 22.79 -13.43 15.87
C GLY A 56 22.66 -14.95 15.76
N ALA A 57 23.11 -15.57 14.65
CA ALA A 57 23.19 -17.03 14.54
C ALA A 57 23.97 -17.63 15.73
N GLY A 58 23.34 -18.57 16.45
CA GLY A 58 23.92 -19.23 17.62
C GLY A 58 23.90 -18.42 18.94
N LYS A 59 23.39 -17.19 18.94
CA LYS A 59 23.22 -16.43 20.19
C LYS A 59 21.88 -16.79 20.84
N PRO A 60 21.86 -17.09 22.15
CA PRO A 60 20.59 -17.30 22.86
C PRO A 60 19.75 -16.03 22.80
N PHE A 61 18.44 -16.21 22.65
CA PHE A 61 17.49 -15.11 22.71
C PHE A 61 17.55 -14.47 24.09
N GLN A 62 17.70 -13.14 24.17
CA GLN A 62 17.79 -12.43 25.45
C GLN A 62 16.37 -12.17 26.00
N PRO A 63 15.92 -12.90 27.05
CA PRO A 63 14.56 -12.75 27.57
C PRO A 63 14.30 -11.36 28.16
N GLU A 64 15.36 -10.71 28.65
CA GLU A 64 15.35 -9.33 29.17
C GLU A 64 14.78 -8.32 28.17
N ALA A 65 15.03 -8.51 26.86
CA ALA A 65 14.48 -7.65 25.81
C ALA A 65 12.94 -7.80 25.67
N LEU A 66 12.41 -8.99 25.96
CA LEU A 66 10.98 -9.29 25.92
C LEU A 66 10.28 -8.78 27.19
N GLU A 67 10.92 -8.93 28.35
CA GLU A 67 10.42 -8.48 29.64
C GLU A 67 10.37 -6.95 29.77
N THR A 68 11.34 -6.25 29.18
CA THR A 68 11.46 -4.78 29.33
C THR A 68 10.58 -4.01 28.34
N ASN A 69 10.45 -4.50 27.10
CA ASN A 69 9.79 -3.75 26.02
C ASN A 69 8.46 -4.36 25.55
N GLY A 70 8.14 -5.59 25.99
CA GLY A 70 7.00 -6.34 25.46
C GLY A 70 7.23 -6.85 24.03
N PHE A 71 6.35 -7.76 23.60
CA PHE A 71 6.47 -8.44 22.30
C PHE A 71 6.35 -7.47 21.11
N ASP A 72 5.44 -6.50 21.18
CA ASP A 72 5.13 -5.60 20.05
C ASP A 72 6.28 -4.65 19.71
N ALA A 73 7.00 -4.16 20.73
CA ALA A 73 8.18 -3.33 20.54
C ALA A 73 9.32 -4.13 19.91
N LEU A 74 9.47 -5.40 20.28
CA LEU A 74 10.48 -6.28 19.71
C LEU A 74 10.16 -6.60 18.25
N ALA A 75 8.90 -6.92 17.92
CA ALA A 75 8.44 -7.11 16.55
C ALA A 75 8.69 -5.85 15.69
N SER A 76 8.38 -4.67 16.23
CA SER A 76 8.64 -3.38 15.56
C SER A 76 10.13 -3.15 15.29
N ASN A 77 10.99 -3.51 16.24
CA ASN A 77 12.45 -3.40 16.08
C ASN A 77 13.01 -4.37 15.03
N ILE A 78 12.46 -5.60 14.95
CA ILE A 78 12.82 -6.56 13.91
C ILE A 78 12.38 -6.04 12.54
N LEU A 79 11.15 -5.53 12.41
CA LEU A 79 10.68 -4.96 11.15
C LEU A 79 11.57 -3.79 10.71
N LYS A 80 11.90 -2.90 11.66
CA LYS A 80 12.80 -1.75 11.41
C LYS A 80 14.20 -2.19 10.98
N SER A 81 14.76 -3.27 11.54
CA SER A 81 16.10 -3.75 11.18
C SER A 81 16.15 -4.36 9.77
N ILE A 82 15.02 -4.91 9.29
CA ILE A 82 14.86 -5.46 7.94
C ILE A 82 14.44 -4.36 6.93
N GLY A 83 14.21 -3.13 7.39
CA GLY A 83 13.70 -2.03 6.57
C GLY A 83 12.22 -2.16 6.21
N ALA A 84 11.50 -3.07 6.87
CA ALA A 84 10.06 -3.23 6.74
C ALA A 84 9.33 -2.24 7.65
N GLU A 85 8.15 -1.81 7.21
CA GLU A 85 7.32 -0.85 7.95
C GLU A 85 6.37 -1.59 8.92
N PRO A 86 6.24 -1.12 10.18
CA PRO A 86 5.22 -1.62 11.10
C PRO A 86 3.80 -1.51 10.52
N LEU A 87 2.96 -2.48 10.87
CA LEU A 87 1.61 -2.63 10.31
C LEU A 87 0.74 -1.40 10.57
N GLU A 88 0.90 -0.76 11.73
CA GLU A 88 0.17 0.42 12.15
C GLU A 88 0.47 1.60 11.23
N ILE A 89 1.74 1.79 10.84
CA ILE A 89 2.15 2.88 9.97
C ILE A 89 1.65 2.63 8.54
N SER A 90 1.69 1.37 8.08
CA SER A 90 1.07 0.97 6.82
C SER A 90 -0.44 1.30 6.77
N LEU A 91 -1.17 0.96 7.83
CA LEU A 91 -2.60 1.26 7.96
C LEU A 91 -2.87 2.78 7.96
N GLN A 92 -2.06 3.57 8.67
CA GLN A 92 -2.17 5.03 8.63
C GLN A 92 -1.94 5.59 7.22
N LYS A 93 -0.93 5.07 6.49
CA LYS A 93 -0.69 5.46 5.10
C LYS A 93 -1.86 5.10 4.19
N GLU A 94 -2.46 3.92 4.36
CA GLU A 94 -3.66 3.54 3.61
C GLU A 94 -4.84 4.46 3.88
N ILE A 95 -5.11 4.78 5.15
CA ILE A 95 -6.17 5.72 5.54
C ILE A 95 -5.94 7.06 4.85
N ARG A 96 -4.74 7.63 4.96
CA ARG A 96 -4.37 8.91 4.32
C ARG A 96 -4.49 8.88 2.80
N ARG A 97 -4.09 7.78 2.15
CA ARG A 97 -4.25 7.61 0.70
C ARG A 97 -5.73 7.63 0.30
N LYS A 98 -6.60 6.96 1.06
CA LYS A 98 -8.04 6.94 0.76
C LYS A 98 -8.71 8.28 1.03
N THR A 99 -8.35 8.97 2.11
CA THR A 99 -8.90 10.31 2.38
C THR A 99 -8.51 11.30 1.29
N THR A 100 -7.23 11.30 0.87
CA THR A 100 -6.76 12.17 -0.22
C THR A 100 -7.41 11.86 -1.57
N LEU A 101 -7.73 10.58 -1.85
CA LEU A 101 -8.49 10.21 -3.04
C LEU A 101 -9.91 10.79 -3.02
N ILE A 102 -10.59 10.70 -1.87
CA ILE A 102 -11.91 11.30 -1.68
C ILE A 102 -11.83 12.82 -1.89
N GLU A 103 -10.90 13.49 -1.20
CA GLU A 103 -10.74 14.95 -1.23
C GLU A 103 -10.55 15.46 -2.67
N LYS A 104 -9.63 14.85 -3.42
CA LYS A 104 -9.38 15.20 -4.84
C LYS A 104 -10.64 15.06 -5.70
N HIS A 105 -11.44 14.02 -5.47
CA HIS A 105 -12.66 13.83 -6.25
C HIS A 105 -13.75 14.83 -5.85
N LEU A 106 -13.86 15.18 -4.57
CA LEU A 106 -14.79 16.20 -4.11
C LEU A 106 -14.41 17.59 -4.66
N GLU A 107 -13.11 17.92 -4.70
CA GLU A 107 -12.60 19.12 -5.34
C GLU A 107 -12.96 19.15 -6.84
N TYR A 108 -12.74 18.03 -7.54
CA TYR A 108 -13.13 17.88 -8.93
C TYR A 108 -14.62 18.15 -9.16
N LEU A 109 -15.50 17.53 -8.36
CA LEU A 109 -16.95 17.74 -8.45
C LEU A 109 -17.32 19.19 -8.11
N GLN A 110 -16.64 19.82 -7.15
CA GLN A 110 -16.86 21.22 -6.79
C GLN A 110 -16.51 22.16 -7.95
N HIS A 111 -15.36 21.98 -8.59
CA HIS A 111 -14.96 22.75 -9.76
C HIS A 111 -15.92 22.53 -10.93
N ARG A 112 -16.41 21.31 -11.09
CA ARG A 112 -17.38 20.98 -12.14
C ARG A 112 -18.75 21.61 -11.84
N LEU A 113 -19.19 21.61 -10.59
CA LEU A 113 -20.43 22.24 -10.13
C LEU A 113 -20.40 23.74 -10.42
N SER A 114 -19.34 24.44 -10.03
CA SER A 114 -19.21 25.89 -10.27
C SER A 114 -19.27 26.22 -11.76
N TYR A 115 -18.60 25.43 -12.61
CA TYR A 115 -18.70 25.57 -14.06
C TYR A 115 -20.14 25.39 -14.57
N VAL A 116 -20.83 24.32 -14.14
CA VAL A 116 -22.20 24.03 -14.59
C VAL A 116 -23.19 25.10 -14.10
N GLN A 117 -22.99 25.68 -12.93
CA GLN A 117 -23.81 26.79 -12.41
C GLN A 117 -23.72 28.06 -13.27
N THR A 118 -22.60 28.31 -13.95
CA THR A 118 -22.48 29.45 -14.89
C THR A 118 -23.27 29.26 -16.20
N LEU A 119 -23.71 28.03 -16.50
CA LEU A 119 -24.38 27.71 -17.76
C LEU A 119 -25.89 27.98 -17.67
N ALA A 120 -26.44 28.59 -18.72
CA ALA A 120 -27.89 28.73 -18.85
C ALA A 120 -28.57 27.34 -18.99
N ARG A 121 -29.44 26.99 -18.02
CA ARG A 121 -30.07 25.65 -17.90
C ARG A 121 -30.74 25.16 -19.19
N ALA A 122 -31.50 26.03 -19.87
CA ALA A 122 -32.25 25.68 -21.07
C ALA A 122 -31.35 25.22 -22.24
N ARG A 123 -30.17 25.82 -22.41
CA ARG A 123 -29.25 25.53 -23.54
C ARG A 123 -28.35 24.32 -23.27
N TYR A 124 -28.05 24.03 -22.00
CA TYR A 124 -27.02 23.06 -21.62
C TYR A 124 -27.56 21.86 -20.81
N GLN A 125 -28.85 21.53 -20.94
CA GLN A 125 -29.48 20.41 -20.23
C GLN A 125 -28.70 19.09 -20.31
N ARG A 126 -28.12 18.75 -21.47
CA ARG A 126 -27.32 17.53 -21.63
C ARG A 126 -26.10 17.50 -20.70
N ARG A 127 -25.43 18.64 -20.51
CA ARG A 127 -24.26 18.76 -19.63
C ARG A 127 -24.67 18.67 -18.16
N ILE A 128 -25.76 19.32 -17.78
CA ILE A 128 -26.33 19.22 -16.42
C ILE A 128 -26.71 17.77 -16.11
N LYS A 129 -27.43 17.08 -17.01
CA LYS A 129 -27.76 15.65 -16.86
C LYS A 129 -26.53 14.75 -16.83
N ALA A 130 -25.43 15.12 -17.48
CA ALA A 130 -24.19 14.35 -17.40
C ALA A 130 -23.50 14.53 -16.04
N TYR A 131 -23.49 15.75 -15.50
CA TYR A 131 -23.02 16.04 -14.14
C TYR A 131 -23.83 15.29 -13.08
N LEU A 132 -25.17 15.36 -13.11
CA LEU A 132 -26.01 14.65 -12.14
C LEU A 132 -25.76 13.13 -12.15
N ARG A 133 -25.67 12.53 -13.35
CA ARG A 133 -25.35 11.09 -13.48
C ARG A 133 -24.02 10.72 -12.82
N GLU A 134 -23.01 11.56 -12.95
CA GLU A 134 -21.71 11.35 -12.31
C GLU A 134 -21.79 11.49 -10.79
N VAL A 135 -22.48 12.52 -10.29
CA VAL A 135 -22.70 12.74 -8.85
C VAL A 135 -23.40 11.54 -8.21
N HIS A 136 -24.49 11.05 -8.82
CA HIS A 136 -25.21 9.87 -8.33
C HIS A 136 -24.38 8.60 -8.41
N ALA A 137 -23.60 8.42 -9.49
CA ALA A 137 -22.73 7.26 -9.63
C ALA A 137 -21.64 7.25 -8.56
N TYR A 138 -21.04 8.41 -8.28
CA TYR A 138 -19.97 8.55 -7.31
C TYR A 138 -20.45 8.39 -5.87
N GLU A 139 -21.69 8.75 -5.53
CA GLU A 139 -22.20 8.60 -4.16
C GLU A 139 -22.05 7.18 -3.60
N LYS A 140 -22.34 6.16 -4.42
CA LYS A 140 -22.18 4.75 -4.03
C LYS A 140 -20.72 4.43 -3.72
N GLN A 141 -19.80 4.95 -4.52
CA GLN A 141 -18.36 4.77 -4.33
C GLN A 141 -17.87 5.54 -3.09
N TYR A 142 -18.35 6.76 -2.90
CA TYR A 142 -18.04 7.60 -1.74
C TYR A 142 -18.45 6.93 -0.43
N ASN A 143 -19.69 6.43 -0.33
CA ASN A 143 -20.15 5.66 0.83
C ASN A 143 -19.28 4.43 1.10
N LYS A 144 -18.94 3.68 0.04
CA LYS A 144 -18.06 2.51 0.15
C LYS A 144 -16.68 2.90 0.69
N LEU A 145 -16.07 3.97 0.18
CA LEU A 145 -14.76 4.46 0.62
C LEU A 145 -14.79 4.92 2.08
N LEU A 146 -15.84 5.64 2.51
CA LEU A 146 -16.00 6.05 3.91
C LEU A 146 -16.06 4.84 4.85
N LYS A 147 -16.84 3.81 4.50
CA LYS A 147 -16.92 2.57 5.26
C LYS A 147 -15.57 1.84 5.30
N GLU A 148 -14.86 1.79 4.18
CA GLU A 148 -13.53 1.18 4.10
C GLU A 148 -12.50 1.93 4.94
N ILE A 149 -12.56 3.26 5.01
CA ILE A 149 -11.71 4.06 5.89
C ILE A 149 -12.04 3.75 7.35
N ASN A 150 -13.32 3.73 7.72
CA ASN A 150 -13.73 3.39 9.09
C ASN A 150 -13.29 1.98 9.50
N SER A 151 -13.38 0.99 8.60
CA SER A 151 -12.88 -0.36 8.88
C SER A 151 -11.38 -0.37 9.20
N ARG A 152 -10.59 0.45 8.47
CA ARG A 152 -9.14 0.57 8.69
C ARG A 152 -8.80 1.33 9.96
N ILE A 153 -9.56 2.38 10.28
CA ILE A 153 -9.43 3.10 11.55
C ILE A 153 -9.68 2.14 12.72
N LEU A 154 -10.69 1.28 12.62
CA LEU A 154 -10.95 0.26 13.65
C LEU A 154 -9.79 -0.73 13.76
N SER A 155 -9.28 -1.26 12.65
CA SER A 155 -8.11 -2.13 12.65
C SER A 155 -6.88 -1.45 13.27
N LEU A 156 -6.65 -0.18 12.93
CA LEU A 156 -5.58 0.63 13.51
C LEU A 156 -5.77 0.77 15.03
N ASN A 157 -6.96 1.10 15.51
CA ASN A 157 -7.22 1.30 16.92
C ASN A 157 -7.09 0.02 17.76
N ILE A 158 -7.25 -1.15 17.14
CA ILE A 158 -7.04 -2.44 17.81
C ILE A 158 -5.54 -2.74 17.94
N LEU A 159 -4.76 -2.45 16.91
CA LEU A 159 -3.33 -2.81 16.83
C LEU A 159 -2.41 -1.76 17.46
N ALA A 160 -2.75 -0.49 17.31
CA ALA A 160 -1.87 0.62 17.64
C ALA A 160 -2.06 1.08 19.10
N PRO A 161 -1.00 1.63 19.71
CA PRO A 161 -1.11 2.25 21.03
C PRO A 161 -2.08 3.45 20.99
N GLY A 162 -2.67 3.79 22.14
CA GLY A 162 -3.71 4.83 22.27
C GLY A 162 -3.35 6.19 21.65
N ALA A 163 -2.07 6.55 21.62
CA ALA A 163 -1.59 7.79 21.00
C ALA A 163 -1.81 7.85 19.47
N MET A 164 -1.95 6.69 18.81
CA MET A 164 -2.21 6.57 17.38
C MET A 164 -3.69 6.39 17.03
N HIS A 165 -4.56 6.32 18.04
CA HIS A 165 -5.97 6.08 17.81
C HIS A 165 -6.60 7.22 17.01
N MET A 166 -7.39 6.85 16.01
CA MET A 166 -8.12 7.78 15.17
C MET A 166 -9.61 7.68 15.48
N LYS A 167 -10.31 8.82 15.41
CA LYS A 167 -11.77 8.84 15.51
C LYS A 167 -12.37 8.37 14.18
N PRO A 168 -13.34 7.44 14.18
CA PRO A 168 -14.03 7.03 12.96
C PRO A 168 -14.79 8.23 12.35
N LEU A 169 -14.90 8.25 11.02
CA LEU A 169 -15.60 9.29 10.29
C LEU A 169 -17.12 9.10 10.42
N PRO A 170 -17.91 10.16 10.61
CA PRO A 170 -19.37 10.08 10.65
C PRO A 170 -19.93 9.92 9.22
N ALA A 171 -19.92 8.69 8.71
CA ALA A 171 -20.21 8.41 7.30
C ALA A 171 -21.60 8.88 6.84
N GLU A 172 -22.61 8.79 7.71
CA GLU A 172 -23.98 9.22 7.39
C GLU A 172 -24.09 10.75 7.25
N GLN A 173 -23.49 11.50 8.17
CA GLN A 173 -23.46 12.96 8.12
C GLN A 173 -22.72 13.45 6.87
N LEU A 174 -21.56 12.86 6.58
CA LEU A 174 -20.77 13.19 5.39
C LEU A 174 -21.50 12.87 4.08
N LEU A 175 -22.35 11.84 4.05
CA LEU A 175 -23.20 11.53 2.89
C LEU A 175 -24.34 12.53 2.74
N GLN A 176 -24.92 12.96 3.86
CA GLN A 176 -25.94 14.00 3.83
C GLN A 176 -25.35 15.32 3.32
N GLU A 177 -24.21 15.76 3.86
CA GLU A 177 -23.49 16.94 3.38
C GLU A 177 -23.14 16.84 1.89
N TYR A 178 -22.73 15.65 1.42
CA TYR A 178 -22.47 15.42 0.00
C TYR A 178 -23.72 15.64 -0.86
N ARG A 179 -24.87 15.11 -0.44
CA ARG A 179 -26.14 15.29 -1.18
C ARG A 179 -26.54 16.75 -1.21
N GLU A 180 -26.58 17.40 -0.04
CA GLU A 180 -26.91 18.84 0.08
C GLU A 180 -26.03 19.71 -0.81
N ARG A 181 -24.73 19.38 -0.90
CA ARG A 181 -23.77 20.15 -1.68
C ARG A 181 -23.87 19.93 -3.20
N PHE A 182 -24.11 18.71 -3.66
CA PHE A 182 -23.95 18.36 -5.08
C PHE A 182 -25.28 18.13 -5.83
N TYR A 183 -26.40 17.90 -5.14
CA TYR A 183 -27.73 17.66 -5.73
C TYR A 183 -28.48 18.98 -6.07
N VAL A 184 -27.76 19.98 -6.58
CA VAL A 184 -28.29 21.35 -6.80
C VAL A 184 -29.28 21.45 -7.97
N PHE A 185 -29.36 20.42 -8.82
CA PHE A 185 -30.16 20.43 -10.05
C PHE A 185 -31.21 19.31 -10.12
N ASP A 186 -31.52 18.65 -9.00
CA ASP A 186 -32.52 17.57 -8.95
C ASP A 186 -33.97 18.06 -8.80
N GLU A 187 -34.18 19.39 -8.70
CA GLU A 187 -35.48 20.07 -8.79
C GLU A 187 -35.90 20.37 -10.25
#